data_AF-A0A7C4S806-F1
#
_entry.id   AF-A0A7C4S806-F1
#
_cell.length_a   1.000
_cell.length_b   1.000
_cell.length_c   1.000
_cell.angle_alpha   90.00
_cell.angle_beta   90.00
_cell.angle_gamma   90.00
#
_symmetry.space_group_name_H-M   'P 1'
#
loop_
_entity.id
_entity.type
_entity.pdbx_description
1 polymer ?
#
loop_
_entity_poly.entity_id
_entity_poly.type
_entity_poly.pdbx_seq_one_letter_code
_entity_poly.pdbx_strand_id
1 'polypeptide(L)'
;MNEMRGSKSLILLALLCSFIFMGVIGVKAPNIKEARKHAEERLLPLEGIAGISHREDPPRIIVYLEHERYKDKVPDEIDGFKTEVIVIGKIKALSLLQLEEVKPSYTEPVSRTSTVRPIVGGISLGVPEQAYGGKMAGTLGLVVKDKDDNYYILSNAHVIAMDSKARFLPLGTAVLQPGTYDGGTLEDKVGELYKYIKITFGPRGKNYADAAIAKITISDYSVGE
;
A
#
# COMPACT_ATOMS: atom_id res chain seq x y z
N MET A 1 46.19 -31.16 12.24
CA MET A 1 45.55 -31.08 13.57
C MET A 1 44.87 -29.71 13.67
N ASN A 2 43.71 -29.57 13.03
CA ASN A 2 43.11 -28.26 12.75
C ASN A 2 41.59 -28.35 12.78
N GLU A 3 41.03 -28.63 13.96
CA GLU A 3 39.59 -28.59 14.20
C GLU A 3 39.37 -28.14 15.64
N MET A 4 38.95 -26.88 15.83
CA MET A 4 38.19 -26.39 17.01
C MET A 4 37.92 -24.87 16.96
N ARG A 5 37.82 -24.25 15.76
CA ARG A 5 37.51 -22.81 15.63
C ARG A 5 36.04 -22.50 15.26
N GLY A 6 35.25 -23.50 14.85
CA GLY A 6 33.87 -23.32 14.40
C GLY A 6 32.79 -23.27 15.50
N SER A 7 33.01 -23.92 16.65
CA SER A 7 31.98 -24.02 17.70
C SER A 7 31.79 -22.73 18.50
N LYS A 8 32.87 -21.97 18.75
CA LYS A 8 32.81 -20.75 19.57
C LYS A 8 32.07 -19.60 18.89
N SER A 9 32.10 -19.50 17.56
CA SER A 9 31.43 -18.43 16.81
C SER A 9 29.93 -18.67 16.67
N LEU A 10 29.50 -19.94 16.60
CA LEU A 10 28.08 -20.31 16.51
C LEU A 10 27.36 -20.15 17.86
N ILE A 11 28.05 -20.48 18.97
CA ILE A 11 27.54 -20.29 20.33
C ILE A 11 27.44 -18.80 20.67
N LEU A 12 28.38 -17.97 20.22
CA LEU A 12 28.33 -16.52 20.42
C LEU A 12 27.20 -15.85 19.61
N LEU A 13 26.90 -16.34 18.40
CA LEU A 13 25.79 -15.85 17.58
C LEU A 13 24.41 -16.28 18.15
N ALA A 14 24.31 -17.51 18.66
CA ALA A 14 23.10 -17.99 19.32
C ALA A 14 22.83 -17.26 20.65
N LEU A 15 23.87 -16.91 21.41
CA LEU A 15 23.76 -16.06 22.59
C LEU A 15 23.40 -14.61 22.25
N LEU A 16 23.90 -14.06 21.14
CA LEU A 16 23.47 -12.72 20.68
C LEU A 16 21.99 -12.69 20.28
N CYS A 17 21.49 -13.77 19.65
CA CYS A 17 20.07 -13.92 19.34
C CYS A 17 19.21 -14.11 20.60
N SER A 18 19.71 -14.78 21.64
CA SER A 18 18.96 -14.94 22.90
C SER A 18 18.96 -13.67 23.75
N PHE A 19 20.00 -12.84 23.70
CA PHE A 19 20.08 -11.59 24.48
C PHE A 19 19.19 -10.47 23.94
N ILE A 20 18.86 -10.46 22.64
CA ILE A 20 17.86 -9.53 22.10
C ILE A 20 16.44 -9.89 22.58
N PHE A 21 16.20 -11.15 22.93
CA PHE A 21 14.91 -11.64 23.43
C PHE A 21 14.79 -11.71 24.96
N MET A 22 15.88 -11.49 25.71
CA MET A 22 15.89 -11.60 27.17
C MET A 22 15.64 -10.27 27.89
N GLY A 23 15.21 -9.24 27.16
CA GLY A 23 14.75 -7.96 27.70
C GLY A 23 13.24 -7.91 27.85
N VAL A 24 12.81 -7.93 29.12
CA VAL A 24 11.48 -7.52 29.63
C VAL A 24 10.41 -8.62 29.74
N ILE A 25 10.59 -9.46 30.76
CA ILE A 25 9.47 -10.02 31.51
C ILE A 25 8.72 -8.85 32.17
N GLY A 26 7.57 -8.43 31.64
CA GLY A 26 6.52 -7.77 32.43
C GLY A 26 6.08 -6.34 32.11
N VAL A 27 6.54 -5.68 31.03
CA VAL A 27 5.99 -4.35 30.67
C VAL A 27 4.87 -4.52 29.66
N LYS A 28 3.62 -4.47 30.14
CA LYS A 28 2.45 -4.27 29.27
C LYS A 28 2.45 -2.81 28.82
N ALA A 29 2.32 -2.59 27.51
CA ALA A 29 2.09 -1.24 27.03
C ALA A 29 0.70 -0.77 27.49
N PRO A 30 0.54 0.52 27.83
CA PRO A 30 -0.74 1.04 28.32
C PRO A 30 -1.85 0.99 27.27
N ASN A 31 -1.49 0.97 25.99
CA ASN A 31 -2.40 0.83 24.87
C ASN A 31 -1.68 0.25 23.64
N ILE A 32 -2.47 -0.12 22.63
CA ILE A 32 -1.97 -0.76 21.41
C ILE A 32 -1.09 0.15 20.55
N LYS A 33 -1.22 1.48 20.65
CA LYS A 33 -0.39 2.45 19.89
C LYS A 33 1.02 2.51 20.43
N GLU A 34 1.17 2.48 21.76
CA GLU A 34 2.47 2.34 22.42
C GLU A 34 3.09 0.97 22.13
N ALA A 35 2.30 -0.12 22.21
CA ALA A 35 2.78 -1.46 21.84
C ALA A 35 3.29 -1.50 20.39
N ARG A 36 2.55 -0.89 19.44
CA ARG A 36 2.97 -0.76 18.04
C ARG A 36 4.29 0.01 17.92
N LYS A 37 4.45 1.12 18.64
CA LYS A 37 5.67 1.93 18.59
C LYS A 37 6.89 1.15 19.11
N HIS A 38 6.75 0.43 20.21
CA HIS A 38 7.81 -0.45 20.70
C HIS A 38 8.10 -1.59 19.73
N ALA A 39 7.07 -2.18 19.12
CA ALA A 39 7.24 -3.18 18.09
C ALA A 39 8.03 -2.62 16.89
N GLU A 40 7.73 -1.38 16.46
CA GLU A 40 8.47 -0.69 15.39
C GLU A 40 9.94 -0.53 15.74
N GLU A 41 10.25 -0.04 16.93
CA GLU A 41 11.62 0.16 17.39
C GLU A 41 12.43 -1.16 17.49
N ARG A 42 11.77 -2.26 17.89
CA ARG A 42 12.43 -3.56 18.11
C ARG A 42 12.51 -4.43 16.85
N LEU A 43 11.46 -4.48 16.05
CA LEU A 43 11.30 -5.47 14.98
C LEU A 43 11.60 -4.91 13.58
N LEU A 44 11.32 -3.63 13.28
CA LEU A 44 11.62 -3.08 11.95
C LEU A 44 13.11 -3.19 11.56
N PRO A 45 14.09 -3.10 12.48
CA PRO A 45 15.50 -3.30 12.11
C PRO A 45 15.84 -4.75 11.76
N LEU A 46 14.98 -5.72 12.06
CA LEU A 46 15.26 -7.14 11.82
C LEU A 46 15.06 -7.49 10.35
N GLU A 47 15.98 -8.30 9.82
CA GLU A 47 15.91 -8.80 8.45
C GLU A 47 14.61 -9.58 8.21
N GLY A 48 13.87 -9.19 7.17
CA GLY A 48 12.64 -9.83 6.75
C GLY A 48 11.37 -9.20 7.29
N ILE A 49 11.47 -8.21 8.18
CA ILE A 49 10.33 -7.39 8.62
C ILE A 49 10.15 -6.23 7.65
N ALA A 50 9.03 -6.22 6.94
CA ALA A 50 8.71 -5.22 5.94
C ALA A 50 7.95 -4.02 6.53
N GLY A 51 7.22 -4.22 7.62
CA GLY A 51 6.43 -3.17 8.25
C GLY A 51 5.71 -3.65 9.50
N ILE A 52 5.16 -2.70 10.26
CA ILE A 52 4.37 -2.99 11.46
C ILE A 52 3.17 -2.04 11.52
N SER A 53 2.00 -2.58 11.87
CA SER A 53 0.79 -1.81 12.10
C SER A 53 0.01 -2.39 13.28
N HIS A 54 -1.23 -1.91 13.49
CA HIS A 54 -2.12 -2.44 14.50
C HIS A 54 -3.58 -2.35 14.06
N ARG A 55 -4.42 -3.18 14.65
CA ARG A 55 -5.88 -3.12 14.57
C ARG A 55 -6.43 -2.92 15.98
N GLU A 56 -7.37 -2.01 16.18
CA GLU A 56 -7.93 -1.71 17.51
C GLU A 56 -8.99 -2.74 17.98
N ASP A 57 -9.69 -3.42 17.05
CA ASP A 57 -10.76 -4.38 17.38
C ASP A 57 -10.77 -5.63 16.46
N PRO A 58 -10.53 -6.85 16.99
CA PRO A 58 -9.89 -7.09 18.28
C PRO A 58 -8.45 -6.57 18.24
N PRO A 59 -7.90 -6.12 19.38
CA PRO A 59 -6.61 -5.46 19.43
C PRO A 59 -5.48 -6.41 19.05
N ARG A 60 -4.77 -6.11 17.95
CA ARG A 60 -3.62 -6.91 17.45
C ARG A 60 -2.50 -6.04 16.91
N ILE A 61 -1.27 -6.46 17.13
CA ILE A 61 -0.10 -5.95 16.41
C ILE A 61 0.04 -6.75 15.11
N ILE A 62 0.11 -6.06 13.97
CA ILE A 62 0.25 -6.71 12.67
C ILE A 62 1.69 -6.54 12.20
N VAL A 63 2.35 -7.65 11.86
CA VAL A 63 3.74 -7.67 11.39
C VAL A 63 3.74 -8.13 9.95
N TYR A 64 4.25 -7.28 9.05
CA TYR A 64 4.37 -7.58 7.63
C TYR A 64 5.73 -8.19 7.36
N LEU A 65 5.76 -9.34 6.68
CA LEU A 65 6.98 -10.08 6.38
C LEU A 65 7.29 -10.09 4.90
N GLU A 66 8.58 -10.07 4.58
CA GLU A 66 9.03 -10.21 3.20
C GLU A 66 8.91 -11.65 2.68
N HIS A 67 8.92 -12.66 3.56
CA HIS A 67 8.87 -14.07 3.20
C HIS A 67 8.43 -14.94 4.40
N GLU A 68 7.74 -16.06 4.14
CA GLU A 68 7.23 -16.99 5.20
C GLU A 68 8.35 -17.53 6.10
N ARG A 69 9.59 -17.65 5.57
CA ARG A 69 10.77 -18.11 6.31
C ARG A 69 11.12 -17.29 7.57
N TYR A 70 10.55 -16.09 7.70
CA TYR A 70 10.80 -15.21 8.85
C TYR A 70 9.72 -15.29 9.92
N LYS A 71 8.68 -16.11 9.73
CA LYS A 71 7.55 -16.21 10.64
C LYS A 71 7.96 -16.58 12.06
N ASP A 72 8.89 -17.52 12.20
CA ASP A 72 9.41 -17.96 13.50
C ASP A 72 10.21 -16.88 14.24
N LYS A 73 10.57 -15.76 13.56
CA LYS A 73 11.22 -14.61 14.19
C LYS A 73 10.22 -13.65 14.84
N VAL A 74 8.92 -13.79 14.56
CA VAL A 74 7.88 -12.91 15.10
C VAL A 74 7.27 -13.53 16.36
N PRO A 75 7.28 -12.85 17.51
CA PRO A 75 6.62 -13.35 18.72
C PRO A 75 5.10 -13.43 18.52
N ASP A 76 4.43 -14.41 19.14
CA ASP A 76 2.96 -14.51 19.12
C ASP A 76 2.26 -13.38 19.90
N GLU A 77 3.01 -12.66 20.76
CA GLU A 77 2.53 -11.55 21.57
C GLU A 77 3.62 -10.48 21.72
N ILE A 78 3.25 -9.20 21.64
CA ILE A 78 4.12 -8.05 21.87
C ILE A 78 3.43 -7.13 22.89
N ASP A 79 4.11 -6.86 24.01
CA ASP A 79 3.69 -5.95 25.07
C ASP A 79 2.25 -6.17 25.57
N GLY A 80 1.76 -7.42 25.59
CA GLY A 80 0.42 -7.79 26.03
C GLY A 80 -0.61 -7.99 24.91
N PHE A 81 -0.24 -7.79 23.64
CA PHE A 81 -1.13 -7.85 22.49
C PHE A 81 -0.74 -8.96 21.51
N LYS A 82 -1.71 -9.78 21.10
CA LYS A 82 -1.47 -10.85 20.11
C LYS A 82 -0.97 -10.27 18.79
N THR A 83 -0.06 -10.99 18.16
CA THR A 83 0.41 -10.64 16.83
C THR A 83 -0.42 -11.30 15.73
N GLU A 84 -0.38 -10.70 14.56
CA GLU A 84 -0.93 -11.22 13.31
C GLU A 84 0.13 -11.01 12.23
N VAL A 85 0.50 -12.08 11.54
CA VAL A 85 1.57 -12.04 10.52
C VAL A 85 0.95 -12.02 9.14
N ILE A 86 1.42 -11.10 8.29
CA ILE A 86 1.02 -11.00 6.88
C ILE A 86 2.27 -11.02 6.01
N VAL A 87 2.42 -12.00 5.13
CA VAL A 87 3.53 -12.02 4.16
C VAL A 87 3.16 -11.15 2.96
N ILE A 88 3.97 -10.12 2.69
CA ILE A 88 3.73 -9.14 1.61
C ILE A 88 4.83 -9.14 0.54
N GLY A 89 5.88 -9.93 0.71
CA GLY A 89 7.03 -9.89 -0.20
C GLY A 89 8.04 -8.79 0.13
N LYS A 90 9.20 -8.82 -0.54
CA LYS A 90 10.27 -7.86 -0.33
C LYS A 90 9.89 -6.48 -0.91
N ILE A 91 9.92 -5.44 -0.07
CA ILE A 91 9.71 -4.07 -0.55
C ILE A 91 10.95 -3.65 -1.34
N LYS A 92 10.77 -3.37 -2.62
CA LYS A 92 11.85 -2.91 -3.50
C LYS A 92 11.56 -1.47 -3.93
N ALA A 93 12.53 -0.58 -3.72
CA ALA A 93 12.45 0.76 -4.29
C ALA A 93 12.45 0.65 -5.81
N LEU A 94 11.55 1.38 -6.48
CA LEU A 94 11.40 1.32 -7.94
C LEU A 94 12.70 1.65 -8.70
N SER A 95 13.58 2.48 -8.12
CA SER A 95 14.91 2.77 -8.67
C SER A 95 15.89 1.60 -8.59
N LEU A 96 15.74 0.70 -7.61
CA LEU A 96 16.59 -0.50 -7.49
C LEU A 96 16.08 -1.66 -8.36
N LEU A 97 14.81 -1.64 -8.76
CA LEU A 97 14.25 -2.53 -9.80
C LEU A 97 14.79 -2.23 -11.20
N GLN A 98 15.54 -1.15 -11.39
CA GLN A 98 16.25 -0.89 -12.66
C GLN A 98 17.57 -1.69 -12.76
N LEU A 99 18.08 -2.25 -11.66
CA LEU A 99 19.35 -3.01 -11.60
C LEU A 99 19.16 -4.53 -11.65
N GLU A 100 18.04 -5.05 -11.14
CA GLU A 100 17.53 -6.33 -11.59
C GLU A 100 16.80 -6.06 -12.91
N GLU A 101 16.97 -6.87 -13.95
CA GLU A 101 16.13 -6.77 -15.15
C GLU A 101 14.68 -7.14 -14.79
N VAL A 102 13.97 -6.28 -14.05
CA VAL A 102 12.52 -6.23 -14.16
C VAL A 102 12.32 -5.71 -15.57
N LYS A 103 12.17 -6.64 -16.52
CA LYS A 103 11.50 -6.33 -17.76
C LYS A 103 10.21 -5.66 -17.32
N PRO A 104 10.01 -4.35 -17.55
CA PRO A 104 8.69 -3.79 -17.34
C PRO A 104 7.73 -4.74 -18.06
N SER A 105 6.58 -5.04 -17.46
CA SER A 105 5.55 -5.86 -18.12
C SER A 105 5.14 -5.30 -19.50
N TYR A 106 5.61 -4.09 -19.83
CA TYR A 106 5.38 -3.37 -21.06
C TYR A 106 6.60 -3.53 -21.97
N THR A 107 6.36 -4.06 -23.16
CA THR A 107 7.36 -4.23 -24.22
C THR A 107 7.82 -2.90 -24.81
N GLU A 108 7.13 -1.79 -24.52
CA GLU A 108 7.37 -0.44 -25.06
C GLU A 108 7.09 0.66 -24.01
N PRO A 109 7.68 1.86 -24.14
CA PRO A 109 7.37 3.00 -23.28
C PRO A 109 5.88 3.36 -23.33
N VAL A 110 5.22 3.38 -22.16
CA VAL A 110 3.81 3.74 -22.06
C VAL A 110 3.66 5.27 -22.11
N SER A 111 2.90 5.77 -23.10
CA SER A 111 2.49 7.18 -23.12
C SER A 111 1.53 7.45 -21.96
N ARG A 112 1.94 8.31 -21.02
CA ARG A 112 1.20 8.54 -19.78
C ARG A 112 -0.07 9.38 -19.97
N THR A 113 -0.17 10.15 -21.06
CA THR A 113 -1.31 11.06 -21.31
C THR A 113 -2.24 10.54 -22.41
N SER A 114 -1.82 9.53 -23.17
CA SER A 114 -2.67 8.91 -24.20
C SER A 114 -3.62 7.85 -23.61
N THR A 115 -4.55 7.36 -24.42
CA THR A 115 -5.31 6.14 -24.11
C THR A 115 -4.35 4.96 -24.02
N VAL A 116 -4.44 4.21 -22.91
CA VAL A 116 -3.58 3.07 -22.62
C VAL A 116 -4.46 1.87 -22.27
N ARG A 117 -4.27 0.76 -22.98
CA ARG A 117 -4.92 -0.54 -22.73
C ARG A 117 -3.85 -1.63 -22.80
N PRO A 118 -3.77 -2.55 -21.82
CA PRO A 118 -4.54 -2.55 -20.56
C PRO A 118 -4.24 -1.30 -19.72
N ILE A 119 -5.16 -0.87 -18.84
CA ILE A 119 -4.86 0.24 -17.92
C ILE A 119 -3.81 -0.16 -16.89
N VAL A 120 -2.92 0.78 -16.55
CA VAL A 120 -1.74 0.55 -15.71
C VAL A 120 -1.52 1.71 -14.73
N GLY A 121 -0.80 1.49 -13.65
CA GLY A 121 -0.38 2.56 -12.73
C GLY A 121 0.46 3.63 -13.42
N GLY A 122 0.26 4.88 -13.04
CA GLY A 122 1.02 6.05 -13.51
C GLY A 122 0.45 6.75 -14.74
N ILE A 123 -0.65 6.29 -15.34
CA ILE A 123 -1.25 6.95 -16.50
C ILE A 123 -2.30 8.00 -16.10
N SER A 124 -2.62 8.88 -17.02
CA SER A 124 -3.63 9.92 -16.90
C SER A 124 -4.99 9.31 -16.60
N LEU A 125 -5.71 9.94 -15.67
CA LEU A 125 -7.03 9.54 -15.20
C LEU A 125 -7.82 10.80 -14.84
N GLY A 126 -9.14 10.77 -14.97
CA GLY A 126 -9.97 11.85 -14.47
C GLY A 126 -11.46 11.53 -14.46
N VAL A 127 -12.26 12.57 -14.29
CA VAL A 127 -13.73 12.51 -14.36
C VAL A 127 -14.23 13.37 -15.54
N PRO A 128 -15.47 13.16 -16.01
CA PRO A 128 -16.07 13.98 -17.06
C PRO A 128 -16.03 15.47 -16.74
N GLU A 129 -15.89 16.30 -17.78
CA GLU A 129 -15.80 17.75 -17.65
C GLU A 129 -17.05 18.34 -16.96
N GLN A 130 -18.23 17.77 -17.21
CA GLN A 130 -19.48 18.16 -16.57
C GLN A 130 -19.52 17.81 -15.09
N ALA A 131 -18.85 16.73 -14.69
CA ALA A 131 -18.76 16.33 -13.29
C ALA A 131 -17.76 17.22 -12.53
N TYR A 132 -16.59 17.49 -13.13
CA TYR A 132 -15.57 18.33 -12.49
C TYR A 132 -15.90 19.84 -12.53
N GLY A 133 -16.60 20.31 -13.56
CA GLY A 133 -16.75 21.74 -13.84
C GLY A 133 -15.57 22.32 -14.63
N GLY A 134 -15.02 21.57 -15.57
CA GLY A 134 -13.90 21.95 -16.43
C GLY A 134 -13.03 20.75 -16.82
N LYS A 135 -11.98 20.98 -17.61
CA LYS A 135 -10.99 19.95 -17.93
C LYS A 135 -10.10 19.65 -16.74
N MET A 136 -9.79 18.37 -16.53
CA MET A 136 -8.89 17.92 -15.47
C MET A 136 -8.20 16.60 -15.83
N ALA A 137 -7.05 16.38 -15.23
CA ALA A 137 -6.38 15.09 -15.21
C ALA A 137 -5.62 14.96 -13.89
N GLY A 138 -5.56 13.73 -13.40
CA GLY A 138 -4.66 13.29 -12.36
C GLY A 138 -4.04 11.96 -12.78
N THR A 139 -3.67 11.14 -11.81
CA THR A 139 -2.94 9.90 -12.07
C THR A 139 -3.68 8.70 -11.52
N LEU A 140 -3.77 7.64 -12.33
CA LEU A 140 -4.09 6.30 -11.88
C LEU A 140 -2.95 5.82 -10.97
N GLY A 141 -3.22 5.60 -9.69
CA GLY A 141 -2.21 5.09 -8.76
C GLY A 141 -1.91 3.62 -9.04
N LEU A 142 -2.86 2.76 -8.70
CA LEU A 142 -2.75 1.31 -8.83
C LEU A 142 -4.10 0.69 -9.22
N VAL A 143 -4.05 -0.49 -9.83
CA VAL A 143 -5.21 -1.39 -9.86
C VAL A 143 -5.11 -2.30 -8.63
N VAL A 144 -6.12 -2.23 -7.76
CA VAL A 144 -6.20 -2.99 -6.50
C VAL A 144 -7.38 -3.94 -6.54
N LYS A 145 -7.37 -4.96 -5.67
CA LYS A 145 -8.49 -5.89 -5.52
C LYS A 145 -8.99 -5.96 -4.09
N ASP A 146 -10.27 -6.26 -3.93
CA ASP A 146 -10.85 -6.59 -2.63
C ASP A 146 -10.74 -8.10 -2.31
N LYS A 147 -11.31 -8.50 -1.17
CA LYS A 147 -11.31 -9.89 -0.70
C LYS A 147 -12.21 -10.82 -1.55
N ASP A 148 -13.09 -10.27 -2.37
CA ASP A 148 -14.06 -10.97 -3.19
C ASP A 148 -13.63 -10.94 -4.68
N ASP A 149 -12.34 -10.64 -4.94
CA ASP A 149 -11.70 -10.52 -6.24
C ASP A 149 -12.38 -9.50 -7.20
N ASN A 150 -12.99 -8.44 -6.65
CA ASN A 150 -13.39 -7.28 -7.44
C ASN A 150 -12.20 -6.33 -7.62
N TYR A 151 -12.04 -5.78 -8.84
CA TYR A 151 -10.94 -4.88 -9.17
C TYR A 151 -11.36 -3.41 -9.20
N TYR A 152 -10.45 -2.57 -8.71
CA TYR A 152 -10.66 -1.14 -8.57
C TYR A 152 -9.44 -0.34 -9.02
N ILE A 153 -9.69 0.82 -9.59
CA ILE A 153 -8.70 1.87 -9.78
C ILE A 153 -8.55 2.65 -8.48
N LEU A 154 -7.34 2.74 -7.93
CA LEU A 154 -7.00 3.61 -6.81
C LEU A 154 -6.40 4.93 -7.33
N SER A 155 -6.92 6.06 -6.87
CA SER A 155 -6.36 7.40 -7.08
C SER A 155 -6.65 8.28 -5.87
N ASN A 156 -6.27 9.55 -5.93
CA ASN A 156 -6.64 10.52 -4.91
C ASN A 156 -8.14 10.85 -4.99
N ALA A 157 -8.76 11.16 -3.86
CA ALA A 157 -10.14 11.61 -3.81
C ALA A 157 -10.32 12.94 -4.56
N HIS A 158 -9.35 13.85 -4.50
CA HIS A 158 -9.44 15.10 -5.26
C HIS A 158 -9.39 14.90 -6.78
N VAL A 159 -8.93 13.73 -7.27
CA VAL A 159 -8.86 13.42 -8.70
C VAL A 159 -10.18 12.83 -9.20
N ILE A 160 -10.71 11.82 -8.53
CA ILE A 160 -11.87 11.05 -9.03
C ILE A 160 -13.16 11.17 -8.20
N ALA A 161 -13.12 11.87 -7.06
CA ALA A 161 -14.26 11.97 -6.16
C ALA A 161 -14.70 13.42 -5.88
N MET A 162 -14.10 14.42 -6.53
CA MET A 162 -14.36 15.83 -6.24
C MET A 162 -14.45 16.67 -7.50
N ASP A 163 -15.24 17.74 -7.43
CA ASP A 163 -15.29 18.76 -8.46
C ASP A 163 -14.29 19.91 -8.21
N SER A 164 -14.20 20.84 -9.17
CA SER A 164 -13.35 22.04 -9.13
C SER A 164 -13.62 22.99 -7.95
N LYS A 165 -14.74 22.82 -7.24
CA LYS A 165 -15.13 23.59 -6.05
C LYS A 165 -14.97 22.79 -4.76
N ALA A 166 -14.22 21.69 -4.82
CA ALA A 166 -13.97 20.78 -3.71
C ALA A 166 -15.25 20.13 -3.13
N ARG A 167 -16.30 19.97 -3.94
CA ARG A 167 -17.51 19.24 -3.55
C ARG A 167 -17.38 17.79 -3.99
N PHE A 168 -17.81 16.86 -3.12
CA PHE A 168 -17.75 15.44 -3.46
C PHE A 168 -18.75 15.07 -4.54
N LEU A 169 -18.30 14.25 -5.48
CA LEU A 169 -19.10 13.70 -6.56
C LEU A 169 -19.95 12.52 -6.06
N PRO A 170 -21.13 12.28 -6.66
CA PRO A 170 -21.92 11.08 -6.37
C PRO A 170 -21.14 9.80 -6.70
N LEU A 171 -21.36 8.75 -5.90
CA LEU A 171 -20.94 7.40 -6.30
C LEU A 171 -21.60 7.03 -7.63
N GLY A 172 -20.91 6.24 -8.44
CA GLY A 172 -21.30 5.94 -9.83
C GLY A 172 -20.81 6.96 -10.86
N THR A 173 -20.19 8.06 -10.45
CA THR A 173 -19.59 9.03 -11.40
C THR A 173 -18.54 8.32 -12.25
N ALA A 174 -18.61 8.51 -13.57
CA ALA A 174 -17.68 7.89 -14.50
C ALA A 174 -16.22 8.32 -14.23
N VAL A 175 -15.30 7.39 -14.44
CA VAL A 175 -13.85 7.62 -14.41
C VAL A 175 -13.28 7.29 -15.78
N LEU A 176 -12.49 8.21 -16.31
CA LEU A 176 -12.00 8.24 -17.69
C LEU A 176 -10.49 8.01 -17.72
N GLN A 177 -10.01 7.29 -18.72
CA GLN A 177 -8.59 7.12 -19.01
C GLN A 177 -8.36 7.32 -20.52
N PRO A 178 -7.74 8.44 -20.94
CA PRO A 178 -7.09 9.47 -20.12
C PRO A 178 -8.07 10.45 -19.46
N GLY A 179 -7.56 11.37 -18.63
CA GLY A 179 -8.35 12.48 -18.10
C GLY A 179 -8.74 13.50 -19.19
N THR A 180 -9.76 14.32 -18.92
CA THR A 180 -10.29 15.29 -19.90
C THR A 180 -9.30 16.39 -20.28
N TYR A 181 -8.35 16.73 -19.41
CA TYR A 181 -7.25 17.64 -19.75
C TYR A 181 -6.31 17.05 -20.81
N ASP A 182 -6.13 15.73 -20.81
CA ASP A 182 -5.30 15.00 -21.76
C ASP A 182 -6.08 14.45 -22.96
N GLY A 183 -7.33 14.91 -23.15
CA GLY A 183 -8.16 14.58 -24.32
C GLY A 183 -9.18 13.46 -24.10
N GLY A 184 -9.31 12.94 -22.89
CA GLY A 184 -10.29 11.90 -22.58
C GLY A 184 -11.74 12.37 -22.68
N THR A 185 -12.62 11.45 -23.06
CA THR A 185 -14.06 11.66 -23.32
C THR A 185 -14.90 10.60 -22.59
N LEU A 186 -16.23 10.67 -22.68
CA LEU A 186 -17.09 9.67 -22.02
C LEU A 186 -16.94 8.27 -22.63
N GLU A 187 -16.50 8.21 -23.88
CA GLU A 187 -16.13 7.02 -24.63
C GLU A 187 -14.91 6.31 -24.02
N ASP A 188 -14.07 7.07 -23.30
CA ASP A 188 -12.88 6.58 -22.61
C ASP A 188 -13.15 6.12 -21.16
N LYS A 189 -14.43 5.89 -20.81
CA LYS A 189 -14.81 5.41 -19.49
C LYS A 189 -14.20 4.03 -19.20
N VAL A 190 -13.49 3.94 -18.08
CA VAL A 190 -12.84 2.70 -17.61
C VAL A 190 -13.40 2.21 -16.28
N GLY A 191 -14.17 3.04 -15.58
CA GLY A 191 -14.79 2.66 -14.31
C GLY A 191 -15.78 3.68 -13.78
N GLU A 192 -16.23 3.43 -12.55
CA GLU A 192 -17.17 4.28 -11.82
C GLU A 192 -16.73 4.47 -10.37
N LEU A 193 -16.76 5.71 -9.88
CA LEU A 193 -16.44 6.04 -8.50
C LEU A 193 -17.25 5.16 -7.53
N TYR A 194 -16.55 4.38 -6.72
CA TYR A 194 -17.16 3.39 -5.85
C TYR A 194 -17.11 3.77 -4.37
N LYS A 195 -15.97 4.30 -3.91
CA LYS A 195 -15.79 4.71 -2.51
C LYS A 195 -14.65 5.72 -2.39
N TYR A 196 -14.71 6.59 -1.39
CA TYR A 196 -13.65 7.55 -1.12
C TYR A 196 -13.59 7.91 0.37
N ILE A 197 -12.43 8.40 0.80
CA ILE A 197 -12.23 8.99 2.13
C ILE A 197 -12.60 10.47 2.03
N LYS A 198 -13.56 10.92 2.87
CA LYS A 198 -13.97 12.32 2.89
C LYS A 198 -12.86 13.20 3.43
N ILE A 199 -12.49 14.22 2.66
CA ILE A 199 -11.58 15.30 3.05
C ILE A 199 -12.38 16.43 3.71
N THR A 200 -11.96 16.83 4.90
CA THR A 200 -12.46 18.03 5.59
C THR A 200 -11.48 19.17 5.37
N PHE A 201 -11.92 20.22 4.67
CA PHE A 201 -11.10 21.40 4.39
C PHE A 201 -11.08 22.39 5.55
N GLY A 202 -10.00 23.17 5.64
CA GLY A 202 -9.82 24.22 6.64
C GLY A 202 -8.85 23.85 7.76
N PRO A 203 -8.47 24.83 8.61
CA PRO A 203 -7.35 24.73 9.55
C PRO A 203 -7.53 23.69 10.66
N ARG A 204 -8.75 23.16 10.85
CA ARG A 204 -9.07 22.11 11.83
C ARG A 204 -9.34 20.75 11.20
N GLY A 205 -9.21 20.61 9.88
CA GLY A 205 -9.39 19.35 9.17
C GLY A 205 -8.31 18.34 9.56
N LYS A 206 -8.72 17.17 10.04
CA LYS A 206 -7.82 16.02 10.27
C LYS A 206 -8.04 15.00 9.16
N ASN A 207 -7.21 15.06 8.13
CA ASN A 207 -7.27 14.17 6.98
C ASN A 207 -6.09 13.20 7.06
N TYR A 208 -6.37 11.91 7.20
CA TYR A 208 -5.33 10.88 7.30
C TYR A 208 -4.91 10.33 5.94
N ALA A 209 -5.77 10.46 4.93
CA ALA A 209 -5.53 10.00 3.58
C ALA A 209 -6.38 10.79 2.58
N ASP A 210 -5.85 10.92 1.38
CA ASP A 210 -6.54 11.42 0.19
C ASP A 210 -6.62 10.26 -0.80
N ALA A 211 -7.74 9.53 -0.76
CA ALA A 211 -7.89 8.30 -1.53
C ALA A 211 -9.34 8.05 -1.95
N ALA A 212 -9.49 7.59 -3.18
CA ALA A 212 -10.73 7.10 -3.76
C ALA A 212 -10.47 5.89 -4.63
N ILE A 213 -11.48 5.03 -4.71
CA ILE A 213 -11.49 3.88 -5.58
C ILE A 213 -12.66 3.94 -6.55
N ALA A 214 -12.41 3.56 -7.80
CA ALA A 214 -13.42 3.37 -8.83
C ALA A 214 -13.50 1.90 -9.24
N LYS A 215 -14.70 1.33 -9.31
CA LYS A 215 -14.91 -0.04 -9.77
C LYS A 215 -14.62 -0.09 -11.26
N ILE A 216 -13.75 -1.02 -11.68
CA ILE A 216 -13.42 -1.19 -13.09
C ILE A 216 -14.62 -1.76 -13.83
N THR A 217 -14.91 -1.23 -15.02
CA THR A 217 -16.03 -1.66 -15.88
C THR A 217 -15.56 -2.19 -17.25
N ILE A 218 -14.25 -2.36 -17.45
CA ILE A 218 -13.62 -2.88 -18.67
C ILE A 218 -12.88 -4.19 -18.38
N SER A 219 -12.52 -4.94 -19.43
CA SER A 219 -11.76 -6.20 -19.32
C SER A 219 -10.23 -6.02 -19.35
N ASP A 220 -9.74 -4.90 -19.89
CA ASP A 220 -8.32 -4.74 -20.24
C ASP A 220 -7.60 -3.90 -19.19
N TYR A 221 -7.11 -4.56 -18.13
CA TYR A 221 -6.37 -3.94 -17.03
C TYR A 221 -5.21 -4.81 -16.55
N SER A 222 -4.13 -4.18 -16.09
CA SER A 222 -2.99 -4.85 -15.44
C SER A 222 -3.06 -4.62 -13.94
N VAL A 223 -3.15 -5.71 -13.18
CA VAL A 223 -3.08 -5.67 -11.72
C VAL A 223 -1.63 -5.37 -11.33
N GLY A 224 -1.42 -4.44 -10.39
CA GLY A 224 -0.08 -4.26 -9.82
C GLY A 224 0.30 -5.50 -9.02
N GLU A 225 1.42 -6.14 -9.35
CA GLU A 225 2.07 -7.16 -8.51
C GLU A 225 2.69 -6.52 -7.26
#